data_AF-K2SPV1-F1
#
_entry.id   AF-K2SPV1-F1
#
_cell.length_a   1.000
_cell.length_b   1.000
_cell.length_c   1.000
_cell.angle_alpha   90.00
_cell.angle_beta   90.00
_cell.angle_gamma   90.00
#
_symmetry.space_group_name_H-M   'P 1'
#
loop_
_entity.id
_entity.type
_entity.pdbx_description
1 polymer ?
#
loop_
_entity_poly.entity_id
_entity_poly.type
_entity_poly.pdbx_seq_one_letter_code
_entity_poly.pdbx_strand_id
1 'polypeptide(L)'
;MAAVVNVRNHHKHYELSSSSANTALLQTCRAIYREAVDVLYTTNTFDASHPQTFVYFARTIPPRRLAAITSLNVTWMGGRSPVGYELSWGHSDGAPVWWGPLWQIVITQMPRLRHLRLRLCNIDRRSWREAEDLLLRSLLPLRGLSSFELERARVPEPSISVAGQPVPVEFSELGNEIRHIVCAPSGT
;
A
#
# COMPACT_ATOMS: atom_id res chain seq x y z
N MET A 1 13.82 -37.19 61.19
CA MET A 1 12.68 -36.43 60.66
C MET A 1 13.20 -35.14 60.04
N ALA A 2 12.89 -34.98 58.75
CA ALA A 2 13.08 -33.85 57.81
C ALA A 2 14.02 -32.68 58.17
N ALA A 3 15.06 -32.52 57.33
CA ALA A 3 15.83 -31.29 57.20
C ALA A 3 14.93 -30.16 56.64
N VAL A 4 14.88 -29.04 57.35
CA VAL A 4 14.22 -27.82 56.88
C VAL A 4 15.10 -27.21 55.77
N VAL A 5 14.69 -27.41 54.53
CA VAL A 5 15.29 -26.70 53.38
C VAL A 5 14.83 -25.25 53.45
N ASN A 6 15.71 -24.35 53.88
CA ASN A 6 15.49 -22.92 53.78
C ASN A 6 15.67 -22.50 52.32
N VAL A 7 14.61 -22.61 51.54
CA VAL A 7 14.54 -22.03 50.20
C VAL A 7 14.40 -20.52 50.38
N ARG A 8 15.53 -19.81 50.38
CA ARG A 8 15.54 -18.36 50.16
C ARG A 8 14.90 -18.10 48.80
N ASN A 9 13.62 -17.76 48.80
CA ASN A 9 12.90 -17.21 47.66
C ASN A 9 13.67 -16.01 47.12
N HIS A 10 14.47 -16.24 46.08
CA HIS A 10 14.98 -15.18 45.22
C HIS A 10 13.85 -14.79 44.27
N HIS A 11 12.77 -14.24 44.82
CA HIS A 11 11.94 -13.35 44.03
C HIS A 11 12.80 -12.12 43.75
N LYS A 12 13.48 -12.13 42.60
CA LYS A 12 13.98 -10.91 41.99
C LYS A 12 12.75 -10.00 41.88
N HIS A 13 12.63 -9.06 42.80
CA HIS A 13 11.86 -7.86 42.57
C HIS A 13 12.45 -7.26 41.29
N TYR A 14 11.77 -7.44 40.16
CA TYR A 14 11.84 -6.46 39.10
C TYR A 14 11.15 -5.22 39.68
N GLU A 15 11.91 -4.47 40.48
CA GLU A 15 11.48 -3.15 40.94
C GLU A 15 11.10 -2.35 39.70
N LEU A 16 9.91 -1.75 39.75
CA LEU A 16 9.36 -0.86 38.74
C LEU A 16 10.16 0.46 38.62
N SER A 17 11.48 0.39 38.57
CA SER A 17 12.38 1.48 38.22
C SER A 17 12.32 1.75 36.71
N SER A 18 11.22 2.33 36.21
CA SER A 18 11.23 3.12 34.95
C SER A 18 9.87 3.78 34.61
N SER A 19 8.92 3.98 35.53
CA SER A 19 7.64 4.62 35.14
C SER A 19 7.87 6.04 34.57
N SER A 20 8.78 6.80 35.18
CA SER A 20 9.17 8.15 34.72
C SER A 20 9.99 8.12 33.44
N ALA A 21 10.96 7.21 33.30
CA ALA A 21 11.79 7.11 32.10
C ALA A 21 11.00 6.59 30.87
N ASN A 22 10.04 5.67 31.07
CA ASN A 22 9.11 5.28 30.01
C ASN A 22 8.21 6.45 29.58
N THR A 23 7.77 7.27 30.54
CA THR A 23 6.96 8.46 30.26
C THR A 23 7.77 9.54 29.52
N ALA A 24 9.01 9.78 29.93
CA ALA A 24 9.91 10.72 29.28
C ALA A 24 10.17 10.30 27.82
N LEU A 25 10.44 9.02 27.58
CA LEU A 25 10.61 8.49 26.23
C LEU A 25 9.37 8.71 25.37
N LEU A 26 8.17 8.41 25.88
CA LEU A 26 6.91 8.63 25.16
C LEU A 26 6.68 10.11 24.82
N GLN A 27 7.02 11.02 25.73
CA GLN A 27 6.93 12.47 25.49
C GLN A 27 7.90 12.91 24.39
N THR A 28 9.16 12.45 24.43
CA THR A 28 10.16 12.71 23.39
C THR A 28 9.71 12.16 22.04
N CYS A 29 9.24 10.91 21.97
CA CYS A 29 8.71 10.34 20.73
C CYS A 29 7.53 11.15 20.18
N ARG A 30 6.64 11.64 21.06
CA ARG A 30 5.51 12.50 20.66
C ARG A 30 5.97 13.86 20.15
N ALA A 31 7.01 14.45 20.75
CA ALA A 31 7.59 15.71 20.29
C ALA A 31 8.21 15.55 18.90
N ILE A 32 9.09 14.56 18.72
CA ILE A 32 9.71 14.23 17.42
C ILE A 32 8.64 13.96 16.37
N TYR A 33 7.60 13.17 16.69
CA TYR A 33 6.51 12.93 15.75
C TYR A 33 5.81 14.23 15.36
N ARG A 34 5.51 15.13 16.31
CA ARG A 34 4.84 16.41 16.01
C ARG A 34 5.65 17.30 15.08
N GLU A 35 6.98 17.28 15.18
CA GLU A 35 7.87 18.05 14.32
C GLU A 35 7.99 17.43 12.93
N ALA A 36 8.10 16.09 12.85
CA ALA A 36 8.36 15.39 11.61
C ALA A 36 7.09 15.04 10.79
N VAL A 37 5.91 15.04 11.42
CA VAL A 37 4.68 14.50 10.82
C VAL A 37 4.29 15.21 9.52
N ASP A 38 4.47 16.52 9.42
CA ASP A 38 4.10 17.25 8.20
C ASP A 38 5.00 16.82 7.03
N VAL A 39 6.31 16.70 7.26
CA VAL A 39 7.28 16.20 6.28
C VAL A 39 6.97 14.74 5.93
N LEU A 40 6.69 13.90 6.93
CA LEU A 40 6.42 12.48 6.76
C LEU A 40 5.30 12.21 5.75
N TYR A 41 4.18 12.92 5.85
CA TYR A 41 3.03 12.66 4.97
C TYR A 41 3.05 13.47 3.67
N THR A 42 3.75 14.61 3.59
CA THR A 42 3.72 15.47 2.39
C THR A 42 4.81 15.19 1.38
N THR A 43 5.98 14.72 1.84
CA THR A 43 7.19 14.59 1.00
C THR A 43 7.49 13.16 0.56
N ASN A 44 7.01 12.16 1.30
CA ASN A 44 7.31 10.77 1.02
C ASN A 44 6.35 10.16 -0.01
N THR A 45 6.87 9.19 -0.76
CA THR A 45 6.04 8.27 -1.54
C THR A 45 5.68 7.08 -0.67
N PHE A 46 4.39 6.86 -0.47
CA PHE A 46 3.90 5.68 0.26
C PHE A 46 3.85 4.50 -0.71
N ASP A 47 4.59 3.44 -0.41
CA ASP A 47 4.60 2.23 -1.25
C ASP A 47 3.81 1.11 -0.57
N ALA A 48 2.69 0.76 -1.18
CA ALA A 48 1.84 -0.33 -0.75
C ALA A 48 2.09 -1.56 -1.61
N SER A 49 2.76 -2.55 -1.04
CA SER A 49 3.03 -3.85 -1.67
C SER A 49 1.76 -4.66 -1.97
N HIS A 50 0.62 -4.28 -1.35
CA HIS A 50 -0.69 -4.88 -1.57
C HIS A 50 -1.79 -3.84 -1.26
N PRO A 51 -2.94 -3.85 -1.97
CA PRO A 51 -4.06 -2.93 -1.68
C PRO A 51 -4.53 -2.99 -0.22
N GLN A 52 -4.58 -4.20 0.35
CA GLN A 52 -4.95 -4.42 1.76
C GLN A 52 -4.05 -3.64 2.74
N THR A 53 -2.74 -3.62 2.49
CA THR A 53 -1.77 -2.92 3.34
C THR A 53 -2.08 -1.44 3.42
N PHE A 54 -2.39 -0.81 2.28
CA PHE A 54 -2.74 0.59 2.25
C PHE A 54 -4.08 0.87 2.94
N VAL A 55 -5.09 0.01 2.72
CA VAL A 55 -6.40 0.15 3.36
C VAL A 55 -6.27 0.11 4.88
N TYR A 56 -5.48 -0.80 5.44
CA TYR A 56 -5.23 -0.82 6.89
C TYR A 56 -4.44 0.40 7.35
N PHE A 57 -3.37 0.76 6.65
CA PHE A 57 -2.59 1.96 6.96
C PHE A 57 -3.47 3.21 7.03
N ALA A 58 -4.32 3.43 6.03
CA ALA A 58 -5.25 4.56 5.98
C ALA A 58 -6.22 4.59 7.16
N ARG A 59 -6.61 3.43 7.71
CA ARG A 59 -7.47 3.33 8.91
C ARG A 59 -6.73 3.63 10.22
N THR A 60 -5.40 3.57 10.23
CA THR A 60 -4.58 3.81 11.44
C THR A 60 -4.15 5.25 11.62
N ILE A 61 -4.32 6.10 10.59
CA ILE A 61 -3.87 7.49 10.62
C ILE A 61 -5.05 8.46 10.57
N PRO A 62 -4.93 9.67 11.16
CA PRO A 62 -6.00 10.66 11.09
C PRO A 62 -6.28 11.11 9.64
N PRO A 63 -7.53 11.41 9.26
CA PRO A 63 -7.89 11.84 7.90
C PRO A 63 -7.07 13.03 7.38
N ARG A 64 -6.74 13.98 8.26
CA ARG A 64 -5.88 15.14 7.91
C ARG A 64 -4.47 14.76 7.44
N ARG A 65 -3.95 13.61 7.88
CA ARG A 65 -2.63 13.11 7.49
C ARG A 65 -2.71 12.38 6.16
N LEU A 66 -3.75 11.57 5.99
CA LEU A 66 -4.05 10.90 4.73
C LEU A 66 -4.28 11.93 3.60
N ALA A 67 -5.02 13.00 3.87
CA ALA A 67 -5.27 14.09 2.93
C ALA A 67 -4.03 14.90 2.54
N ALA A 68 -2.93 14.78 3.29
CA ALA A 68 -1.67 15.45 3.00
C ALA A 68 -0.77 14.66 2.04
N ILE A 69 -1.06 13.38 1.81
CA ILE A 69 -0.27 12.50 0.94
C ILE A 69 -0.36 12.95 -0.51
N THR A 70 0.79 13.08 -1.15
CA THR A 70 0.95 13.55 -2.54
C THR A 70 1.37 12.45 -3.50
N SER A 71 1.97 11.37 -3.01
CA SER A 71 2.57 10.32 -3.82
C SER A 71 2.27 8.92 -3.27
N LEU A 72 1.73 8.04 -4.11
CA LEU A 72 1.34 6.68 -3.76
C LEU A 72 1.81 5.69 -4.85
N ASN A 73 2.43 4.60 -4.42
CA ASN A 73 2.65 3.42 -5.24
C ASN A 73 1.76 2.29 -4.74
N VAL A 74 1.09 1.60 -5.65
CA VAL A 74 0.29 0.41 -5.33
C VAL A 74 0.76 -0.73 -6.20
N THR A 75 1.07 -1.85 -5.57
CA THR A 75 1.37 -3.10 -6.26
C THR A 75 0.22 -4.09 -6.07
N TRP A 76 -0.21 -4.68 -7.18
CA TRP A 76 -1.12 -5.80 -7.23
C TRP A 76 -0.42 -7.03 -7.77
N MET A 77 -0.57 -8.17 -7.11
CA MET A 77 0.00 -9.45 -7.56
C MET A 77 -1.11 -10.47 -7.82
N GLY A 78 -1.41 -10.71 -9.09
CA GLY A 78 -2.34 -11.73 -9.53
C GLY A 78 -1.91 -13.14 -9.12
N GLY A 79 -2.86 -13.95 -8.68
CA GLY A 79 -2.72 -15.40 -8.54
C GLY A 79 -1.93 -15.93 -7.34
N ARG A 80 -1.22 -15.11 -6.55
CA ARG A 80 -0.52 -15.55 -5.33
C ARG A 80 -0.41 -14.42 -4.30
N SER A 81 -1.38 -14.33 -3.39
CA SER A 81 -1.10 -13.72 -2.08
C SER A 81 -0.34 -14.74 -1.23
N PRO A 82 0.82 -14.41 -0.63
CA PRO A 82 1.53 -15.28 0.32
C PRO A 82 0.66 -15.73 1.51
N VAL A 83 -0.45 -15.00 1.74
CA VAL A 83 -1.37 -15.21 2.85
C VAL A 83 -2.61 -16.03 2.43
N GLY A 84 -2.66 -16.56 1.19
CA GLY A 84 -3.69 -17.53 0.76
C GLY A 84 -5.12 -17.00 0.61
N TYR A 85 -5.37 -15.70 0.77
CA TYR A 85 -6.73 -15.16 0.87
C TYR A 85 -7.43 -14.78 -0.46
N GLU A 86 -6.76 -14.86 -1.61
CA GLU A 86 -7.35 -14.47 -2.90
C GLU A 86 -7.21 -15.58 -3.94
N LEU A 87 -7.66 -16.78 -3.57
CA LEU A 87 -7.62 -17.98 -4.44
C LEU A 87 -8.65 -17.98 -5.57
N SER A 88 -9.45 -16.94 -5.73
CA SER A 88 -10.35 -16.78 -6.86
C SER A 88 -10.74 -15.32 -6.98
N TRP A 89 -11.18 -14.94 -8.17
CA TRP A 89 -11.85 -13.70 -8.55
C TRP A 89 -13.13 -13.49 -7.71
N GLY A 90 -12.96 -13.35 -6.40
CA GLY A 90 -13.99 -13.52 -5.37
C GLY A 90 -14.58 -12.19 -4.93
N HIS A 91 -15.35 -11.54 -5.82
CA HIS A 91 -16.79 -11.26 -5.63
C HIS A 91 -17.32 -10.22 -6.64
N SER A 92 -18.55 -10.50 -7.10
CA SER A 92 -19.52 -9.76 -7.97
C SER A 92 -19.06 -9.07 -9.26
N ASP A 93 -17.90 -8.41 -9.31
CA ASP A 93 -17.48 -7.60 -10.47
C ASP A 93 -16.15 -8.05 -11.10
N GLY A 94 -15.42 -8.96 -10.44
CA GLY A 94 -14.13 -9.50 -10.87
C GLY A 94 -12.91 -8.72 -10.37
N ALA A 95 -13.07 -7.70 -9.52
CA ALA A 95 -11.94 -6.97 -8.94
C ALA A 95 -11.43 -7.65 -7.66
N PRO A 96 -10.17 -7.40 -7.24
CA PRO A 96 -9.67 -7.83 -5.93
C PRO A 96 -10.48 -7.22 -4.80
N VAL A 97 -10.70 -7.96 -3.71
CA VAL A 97 -11.59 -7.54 -2.61
C VAL A 97 -11.19 -6.20 -1.98
N TRP A 98 -9.90 -5.89 -1.98
CA TRP A 98 -9.34 -4.65 -1.42
C TRP A 98 -9.20 -3.52 -2.44
N TRP A 99 -9.50 -3.79 -3.71
CA TRP A 99 -9.35 -2.81 -4.80
C TRP A 99 -10.37 -1.67 -4.69
N GLY A 100 -11.64 -2.01 -4.54
CA GLY A 100 -12.71 -1.02 -4.32
C GLY A 100 -12.46 -0.14 -3.08
N PRO A 101 -12.24 -0.73 -1.89
CA PRO A 101 -11.92 0.03 -0.69
C PRO A 101 -10.68 0.93 -0.81
N LEU A 102 -9.62 0.46 -1.48
CA LEU A 102 -8.42 1.25 -1.75
C LEU A 102 -8.78 2.52 -2.54
N TRP A 103 -9.39 2.36 -3.71
CA TRP A 103 -9.67 3.52 -4.57
C TRP A 103 -10.71 4.44 -3.97
N GLN A 104 -11.67 3.93 -3.23
CA GLN A 104 -12.62 4.77 -2.51
C GLN A 104 -11.92 5.67 -1.49
N ILE A 105 -10.94 5.14 -0.74
CA ILE A 105 -10.12 5.94 0.18
C ILE A 105 -9.32 7.00 -0.58
N VAL A 106 -8.66 6.61 -1.68
CA VAL A 106 -7.85 7.54 -2.48
C VAL A 106 -8.70 8.68 -3.03
N ILE A 107 -9.86 8.36 -3.62
CA ILE A 107 -10.78 9.34 -4.21
C ILE A 107 -11.34 10.30 -3.15
N THR A 108 -11.72 9.79 -1.98
CA THR A 108 -12.47 10.58 -0.99
C THR A 108 -11.59 11.27 0.06
N GLN A 109 -10.41 10.72 0.36
CA GLN A 109 -9.59 11.16 1.48
C GLN A 109 -8.20 11.65 1.10
N MET A 110 -7.78 11.54 -0.16
CA MET A 110 -6.46 11.97 -0.63
C MET A 110 -6.56 13.06 -1.73
N PRO A 111 -7.21 14.20 -1.47
CA PRO A 111 -7.43 15.24 -2.49
C PRO A 111 -6.14 15.90 -3.01
N ARG A 112 -5.01 15.71 -2.31
CA ARG A 112 -3.70 16.24 -2.70
C ARG A 112 -2.83 15.23 -3.45
N LEU A 113 -3.34 14.04 -3.76
CA LEU A 113 -2.59 13.07 -4.54
C LEU A 113 -2.26 13.66 -5.92
N ARG A 114 -0.97 13.64 -6.26
CA ARG A 114 -0.44 14.13 -7.54
C ARG A 114 0.30 13.06 -8.31
N HIS A 115 0.89 12.10 -7.61
CA HIS A 115 1.72 11.06 -8.22
C HIS A 115 1.16 9.70 -7.85
N LEU A 116 0.82 8.91 -8.87
CA LEU A 116 0.34 7.54 -8.68
C LEU A 116 1.12 6.59 -9.59
N ARG A 117 1.74 5.58 -8.98
CA ARG A 117 2.29 4.44 -9.71
C ARG A 117 1.48 3.19 -9.41
N LEU A 118 1.02 2.51 -10.46
CA LEU A 118 0.29 1.26 -10.37
C LEU A 118 1.11 0.13 -10.98
N ARG A 119 1.46 -0.86 -10.17
CA ARG A 119 2.17 -2.06 -10.62
C ARG A 119 1.23 -3.24 -10.65
N LEU A 120 1.03 -3.82 -11.83
CA LEU A 120 0.22 -5.00 -12.04
C LEU A 120 1.13 -6.20 -12.33
N CYS A 121 1.17 -7.14 -11.40
CA CYS A 121 2.07 -8.30 -11.44
C CYS A 121 1.32 -9.62 -11.61
N ASN A 122 1.97 -10.61 -12.23
CA ASN A 122 1.49 -12.01 -12.30
C ASN A 122 0.07 -12.23 -12.83
N ILE A 123 -0.44 -11.32 -13.65
CA ILE A 123 -1.69 -11.54 -14.38
C ILE A 123 -1.38 -12.41 -15.61
N ASP A 124 -2.12 -13.49 -15.79
CA ASP A 124 -1.98 -14.41 -16.94
C ASP A 124 -2.08 -13.62 -18.26
N ARG A 125 -1.23 -13.96 -19.24
CA ARG A 125 -1.22 -13.31 -20.57
C ARG A 125 -2.56 -13.44 -21.28
N ARG A 126 -3.30 -14.55 -21.09
CA ARG A 126 -4.57 -14.80 -21.78
C ARG A 126 -5.72 -13.93 -21.26
N SER A 127 -5.69 -13.53 -19.99
CA SER A 127 -6.71 -12.68 -19.38
C SER A 127 -6.24 -11.25 -19.12
N TRP A 128 -5.01 -10.89 -19.54
CA TRP A 128 -4.39 -9.61 -19.21
C TRP A 128 -5.26 -8.40 -19.56
N ARG A 129 -5.73 -8.30 -20.82
CA ARG A 129 -6.44 -7.09 -21.27
C ARG A 129 -7.76 -6.88 -20.53
N GLU A 130 -8.51 -7.96 -20.31
CA GLU A 130 -9.77 -7.91 -19.55
C GLU A 130 -9.53 -7.60 -18.07
N ALA A 131 -8.51 -8.23 -17.48
CA ALA A 131 -8.11 -8.01 -16.08
C ALA A 131 -7.61 -6.57 -15.85
N GLU A 132 -6.77 -6.07 -16.76
CA GLU A 132 -6.27 -4.71 -16.75
C GLU A 132 -7.41 -3.71 -16.85
N ASP A 133 -8.29 -3.85 -17.84
CA ASP A 133 -9.44 -2.95 -18.01
C ASP A 133 -10.31 -2.91 -16.76
N LEU A 134 -10.59 -4.07 -16.19
CA LEU A 134 -11.39 -4.20 -14.98
C LEU A 134 -10.75 -3.49 -13.79
N LEU A 135 -9.44 -3.66 -13.59
CA LEU A 135 -8.70 -2.99 -12.53
C LEU A 135 -8.63 -1.47 -12.76
N LEU A 136 -8.43 -1.03 -14.00
CA LEU A 136 -8.30 0.38 -14.35
C LEU A 136 -9.63 1.14 -14.28
N ARG A 137 -10.77 0.46 -14.46
CA ARG A 137 -12.11 1.08 -14.34
C ARG A 137 -12.33 1.76 -13.00
N SER A 138 -11.79 1.21 -11.90
CA SER A 138 -11.89 1.82 -10.57
C SER A 138 -11.14 3.15 -10.44
N LEU A 139 -10.19 3.43 -11.34
CA LEU A 139 -9.43 4.68 -11.36
C LEU A 139 -10.11 5.76 -12.23
N LEU A 140 -11.13 5.41 -13.02
CA LEU A 140 -11.83 6.37 -13.88
C LEU A 140 -12.40 7.59 -13.17
N PRO A 141 -12.75 7.58 -11.87
CA PRO A 141 -13.15 8.81 -11.17
C PRO A 141 -11.99 9.73 -10.79
N LEU A 142 -10.74 9.25 -10.76
CA LEU A 142 -9.57 10.05 -10.36
C LEU A 142 -9.27 11.11 -11.40
N ARG A 143 -8.98 12.34 -10.96
CA ARG A 143 -8.60 13.47 -11.82
C ARG A 143 -7.52 14.29 -11.12
N GLY A 144 -6.80 15.11 -11.90
CA GLY A 144 -5.86 16.09 -11.39
C GLY A 144 -4.50 15.52 -10.94
N LEU A 145 -4.16 14.29 -11.33
CA LEU A 145 -2.82 13.75 -11.12
C LEU A 145 -1.80 14.48 -12.00
N SER A 146 -0.66 14.84 -11.42
CA SER A 146 0.48 15.38 -12.16
C SER A 146 1.27 14.28 -12.88
N SER A 147 1.33 13.08 -12.31
CA SER A 147 1.91 11.91 -12.98
C SER A 147 1.13 10.64 -12.65
N PHE A 148 0.98 9.81 -13.68
CA PHE A 148 0.46 8.47 -13.55
C PHE A 148 1.37 7.51 -14.33
N GLU A 149 1.82 6.45 -13.66
CA GLU A 149 2.68 5.43 -14.21
C GLU A 149 2.01 4.07 -14.04
N LEU A 150 1.75 3.39 -15.17
CA LEU A 150 1.25 2.03 -15.20
C LEU A 150 2.40 1.10 -15.57
N GLU A 151 2.74 0.20 -14.67
CA GLU A 151 3.81 -0.77 -14.85
C GLU A 151 3.24 -2.18 -14.86
N ARG A 152 3.66 -2.96 -15.85
CA ARG A 152 3.51 -4.40 -15.86
C ARG A 152 4.81 -5.02 -15.41
N ALA A 153 4.81 -5.64 -14.23
CA ALA A 153 5.96 -6.40 -13.77
C ALA A 153 5.62 -7.89 -13.81
N ARG A 154 6.43 -8.71 -14.47
CA ARG A 154 6.46 -10.13 -14.09
C ARG A 154 7.21 -10.19 -12.76
N VAL A 155 6.78 -11.01 -11.79
CA VAL A 155 7.73 -11.44 -10.73
C VAL A 155 9.02 -11.86 -11.42
N PRO A 156 10.21 -11.56 -10.86
CA PRO A 156 11.46 -11.74 -11.58
C PRO A 156 11.71 -13.23 -11.85
N GLU A 157 11.18 -13.74 -12.95
CA GLU A 157 11.83 -14.79 -13.69
C GLU A 157 12.97 -14.12 -14.46
N PRO A 158 14.21 -14.63 -14.35
CA PRO A 158 15.30 -14.21 -15.21
C PRO A 158 15.03 -14.70 -16.62
N SER A 159 14.06 -14.11 -17.31
CA SER A 159 13.79 -14.38 -18.71
C SER A 159 14.62 -13.43 -19.55
N ILE A 160 15.94 -13.71 -19.55
CA ILE A 160 16.79 -13.31 -20.66
C ILE A 160 16.16 -13.95 -21.89
N SER A 161 15.61 -13.13 -22.80
CA SER A 161 15.24 -13.63 -24.12
C SER A 161 16.51 -14.14 -24.81
N VAL A 162 16.39 -15.20 -25.61
CA VAL A 162 17.49 -15.76 -26.42
C VAL A 162 18.14 -14.71 -27.36
N ALA A 163 17.61 -13.48 -27.43
CA ALA A 163 18.12 -12.36 -28.21
C ALA A 163 18.37 -11.05 -27.40
N GLY A 164 18.28 -11.04 -26.07
CA GLY A 164 18.61 -9.88 -25.24
C GLY A 164 17.75 -8.62 -25.45
N GLN A 165 16.66 -8.68 -26.21
CA GLN A 165 15.76 -7.55 -26.41
C GLN A 165 14.58 -7.62 -25.43
N PRO A 166 14.25 -6.52 -24.73
CA PRO A 166 13.06 -6.44 -23.90
C PRO A 166 11.81 -6.54 -24.78
N VAL A 167 10.93 -7.48 -24.46
CA VAL A 167 9.63 -7.61 -25.16
C VAL A 167 8.78 -6.39 -24.79
N PRO A 168 8.21 -5.65 -25.76
CA PRO A 168 7.32 -4.54 -25.48
C PRO A 168 6.15 -4.98 -24.60
N VAL A 169 5.85 -4.18 -23.58
CA VAL A 169 4.64 -4.37 -22.77
C VAL A 169 3.46 -3.82 -23.57
N GLU A 170 2.59 -4.71 -24.03
CA GLU A 170 1.30 -4.31 -24.58
C GLU A 170 0.28 -4.07 -23.45
N PHE A 171 -0.31 -2.87 -23.43
CA PHE A 171 -1.43 -2.49 -22.58
C PHE A 171 -2.76 -2.56 -23.38
N SER A 172 -3.88 -2.67 -22.68
CA SER A 172 -5.23 -2.53 -23.24
C SER A 172 -5.49 -1.12 -23.78
N GLU A 173 -6.59 -0.92 -24.49
CA GLU A 173 -7.01 0.43 -24.94
C GLU A 173 -7.14 1.37 -23.74
N LEU A 174 -7.82 0.93 -22.67
CA LEU A 174 -7.91 1.70 -21.44
C LEU A 174 -6.53 1.91 -20.79
N GLY A 175 -5.64 0.92 -20.78
CA GLY A 175 -4.27 1.06 -20.27
C GLY A 175 -3.46 2.15 -20.99
N ASN A 176 -3.68 2.33 -22.30
CA ASN A 176 -3.06 3.41 -23.07
C ASN A 176 -3.68 4.78 -22.79
N GLU A 177 -5.00 4.84 -22.55
CA GLU A 177 -5.74 6.09 -22.35
C GLU A 177 -5.80 6.57 -20.89
N ILE A 178 -5.72 5.66 -19.92
CA ILE A 178 -6.02 5.93 -18.51
C ILE A 178 -5.14 7.06 -17.97
N ARG A 179 -3.89 7.17 -18.42
CA ARG A 179 -2.98 8.26 -18.05
C ARG A 179 -3.58 9.62 -18.40
N HIS A 180 -4.10 9.77 -19.62
CA HIS A 180 -4.74 11.02 -20.05
C HIS A 180 -6.00 11.32 -19.24
N ILE A 181 -6.77 10.27 -18.91
CA ILE A 181 -7.99 10.38 -18.12
C ILE A 181 -7.70 10.86 -16.70
N VAL A 182 -6.77 10.21 -15.98
CA VAL A 182 -6.51 10.53 -14.56
C VAL A 182 -5.68 11.79 -14.35
N CYS A 183 -4.90 12.19 -15.35
CA CYS A 183 -4.16 13.45 -15.35
C CYS A 183 -4.99 14.64 -15.87
N ALA A 184 -6.18 14.40 -16.44
CA ALA A 184 -7.07 15.48 -16.83
C ALA A 184 -7.46 16.33 -15.62
N PRO A 185 -7.66 17.66 -15.78
CA PRO A 185 -8.06 18.53 -14.69
C PRO A 185 -9.37 18.05 -14.05
N SER A 186 -9.44 18.14 -12.72
CA SER A 186 -10.69 17.93 -12.00
C SER A 186 -11.66 19.03 -12.45
N GLY A 187 -12.81 18.66 -13.00
CA GLY A 187 -13.83 19.62 -13.42
C GLY A 187 -14.15 20.58 -12.26
N THR A 188 -14.12 21.88 -12.56
CA THR A 188 -14.40 22.99 -11.63
C THR A 188 -15.81 22.93 -11.07
#